data_AF-A8HIJ5-F1
#
_entry.id   AF-A8HIJ5-F1
#
_cell.length_a   1.000
_cell.length_b   1.000
_cell.length_c   1.000
_cell.angle_alpha   90.00
_cell.angle_beta   90.00
_cell.angle_gamma   90.00
#
_symmetry.space_group_name_H-M   'P 1'
#
loop_
_entity.id
_entity.type
_entity.pdbx_description
1 polymer ?
#
loop_
_entity_poly.entity_id
_entity_poly.type
_entity_poly.pdbx_seq_one_letter_code
_entity_poly.pdbx_strand_id
1 'polypeptide(L)'
;WSPELSSDLYRIDGWGAPYFTVNSSGDISVRPHGTDTLPHQEIDLLKVVKKASDPINSGGLGLQLPLVVRFPDVLKNRLESLQSAFDYAVQSEGYEAHYQGVYPVKCNQDRFVVEDIVKFGSGFRFGLEAGSKPELLLAMSSLCKGSSEGLLVCNGFKDAEYISLALVARKLQLNTVIVLEQEEELDLVIDISRKMAVQPVIGLRAKLRTKHSGHFGSTSGEKGKFGLTTTQILRVVRKLKESGMLDCLQLLHFHIGSQIPSTELLADGVGEAAQVYSELVRLGAGMKFIDIGGGLGIDYDGTKSSDSDVSVGYGLQDYASTVVQAVRFVCDRKNVKHPVICSESGRAIVSHHSVLIFEAVSSTTTRSQELSSMSLHSFVEKLNDDARADYRNLSAAAIRGEYDTCMLYADQLKQRCVDQFKDGNLDMEQLAAVDAVCDFVSKAIGAS
;
A
#
# COMPACT_ATOMS: atom_id res chain seq x y z
N TRP A 1 22.28 24.42 -5.27
CA TRP A 1 21.32 23.38 -4.87
C TRP A 1 21.47 23.16 -3.37
N SER A 2 20.40 23.18 -2.57
CA SER A 2 20.42 23.03 -1.11
C SER A 2 19.63 21.78 -0.66
N PRO A 3 19.82 21.26 0.56
CA PRO A 3 19.02 20.15 1.09
C PRO A 3 17.52 20.42 1.07
N GLU A 4 17.09 21.66 1.34
CA GLU A 4 15.68 22.07 1.31
C GLU A 4 15.12 21.99 -0.11
N LEU A 5 15.85 22.52 -1.09
CA LEU A 5 15.45 22.43 -2.51
C LEU A 5 15.39 20.97 -3.00
N SER A 6 16.28 20.09 -2.51
CA SER A 6 16.17 18.65 -2.76
C SER A 6 14.93 18.04 -2.13
N SER A 7 14.63 18.37 -0.86
CA SER A 7 13.45 17.86 -0.14
C SER A 7 12.18 18.23 -0.88
N ASP A 8 12.07 19.49 -1.33
CA ASP A 8 10.93 19.99 -2.09
C ASP A 8 10.80 19.33 -3.46
N LEU A 9 11.90 19.20 -4.21
CA LEU A 9 11.89 18.56 -5.53
C LEU A 9 11.41 17.10 -5.45
N TYR A 10 11.90 16.35 -4.47
CA TYR A 10 11.57 14.93 -4.27
C TYR A 10 10.37 14.69 -3.32
N ARG A 11 9.76 15.78 -2.82
CA ARG A 11 8.63 15.76 -1.87
C ARG A 11 8.85 14.87 -0.66
N ILE A 12 10.06 14.84 -0.11
CA ILE A 12 10.41 13.96 1.02
C ILE A 12 9.48 14.21 2.21
N ASP A 13 9.18 15.47 2.52
CA ASP A 13 8.27 15.83 3.62
C ASP A 13 6.80 15.49 3.35
N GLY A 14 6.43 15.21 2.08
CA GLY A 14 5.10 14.78 1.69
C GLY A 14 4.86 13.31 2.02
N TRP A 15 5.63 12.41 1.38
CA TRP A 15 5.45 10.95 1.52
C TRP A 15 6.25 10.34 2.69
N GLY A 16 7.35 10.99 3.05
CA GLY A 16 8.31 10.49 4.03
C GLY A 16 7.92 10.80 5.47
N ALA A 17 7.24 11.92 5.70
CA ALA A 17 6.86 12.34 7.04
C ALA A 17 5.92 11.32 7.74
N PRO A 18 6.06 11.13 9.06
CA PRO A 18 7.06 11.74 9.95
C PRO A 18 8.39 10.96 10.01
N TYR A 19 8.59 9.91 9.22
CA TYR A 19 9.67 8.93 9.39
C TYR A 19 10.92 9.21 8.58
N PHE A 20 10.82 9.87 7.43
CA PHE A 20 11.94 10.19 6.56
C PHE A 20 12.02 11.70 6.36
N THR A 21 13.24 12.24 6.45
CA THR A 21 13.57 13.65 6.27
C THR A 21 14.94 13.76 5.61
N VAL A 22 15.28 14.93 5.05
CA VAL A 22 16.65 15.25 4.65
C VAL A 22 17.35 15.94 5.83
N ASN A 23 18.57 15.50 6.18
CA ASN A 23 19.35 16.15 7.24
C ASN A 23 20.21 17.31 6.69
N SER A 24 20.90 18.02 7.58
CA SER A 24 21.76 19.17 7.21
C SER A 24 22.93 18.83 6.28
N SER A 25 23.32 17.56 6.20
CA SER A 25 24.36 17.07 5.29
C SER A 25 23.82 16.75 3.89
N GLY A 26 22.49 16.79 3.69
CA GLY A 26 21.83 16.37 2.47
C GLY A 26 21.55 14.86 2.38
N ASP A 27 21.79 14.11 3.47
CA ASP A 27 21.52 12.68 3.53
C ASP A 27 20.09 12.40 4.01
N ILE A 28 19.51 11.28 3.59
CA ILE A 28 18.23 10.80 4.13
C ILE A 28 18.45 10.36 5.58
N SER A 29 17.62 10.91 6.47
CA SER A 29 17.57 10.58 7.89
C SER A 29 16.24 9.90 8.23
N VAL A 30 16.31 8.86 9.06
CA VAL A 30 15.16 8.09 9.56
C VAL A 30 14.86 8.52 10.98
N ARG A 31 13.58 8.81 11.24
CA ARG A 31 13.02 9.19 12.54
C ARG A 31 12.25 8.01 13.15
N PRO A 32 12.91 7.13 13.92
CA PRO A 32 12.31 5.86 14.36
C PRO A 32 11.05 6.01 15.23
N HIS A 33 10.87 7.15 15.91
CA HIS A 33 9.71 7.43 16.77
C HIS A 33 8.77 8.48 16.17
N GLY A 34 8.80 8.65 14.84
CA GLY A 34 7.99 9.65 14.15
C GLY A 34 8.28 11.06 14.66
N THR A 35 7.25 11.84 14.95
CA THR A 35 7.35 13.23 15.47
C THR A 35 8.04 13.33 16.83
N ASP A 36 8.04 12.25 17.60
CA ASP A 36 8.63 12.21 18.95
C ASP A 36 10.13 11.84 18.92
N THR A 37 10.71 11.67 17.73
CA THR A 37 12.14 11.37 17.58
C THR A 37 12.99 12.55 18.05
N LEU A 38 13.84 12.33 19.06
CA LEU A 38 14.81 13.32 19.51
C LEU A 38 15.97 13.43 18.49
N PRO A 39 16.64 14.59 18.36
CA PRO A 39 17.69 14.78 17.37
C PRO A 39 18.84 13.75 17.42
N HIS A 40 19.16 13.20 18.59
CA HIS A 40 20.21 12.19 18.74
C HIS A 40 19.74 10.75 18.44
N GLN A 41 18.44 10.55 18.23
CA GLN A 41 17.83 9.27 17.83
C GLN A 41 17.63 9.19 16.32
N GLU A 42 17.82 10.29 15.59
CA GLU A 42 17.79 10.29 14.13
C GLU A 42 18.88 9.37 13.55
N ILE A 43 18.50 8.57 12.56
CA ILE A 43 19.37 7.59 11.92
C ILE A 43 19.72 8.05 10.51
N ASP A 44 20.96 8.47 10.33
CA ASP A 44 21.51 8.80 9.02
C ASP A 44 21.68 7.53 8.17
N LEU A 45 20.88 7.40 7.11
CA LEU A 45 20.79 6.19 6.31
C LEU A 45 22.11 5.92 5.56
N LEU A 46 22.81 6.95 5.11
CA LEU A 46 24.09 6.78 4.42
C LEU A 46 25.15 6.20 5.36
N LYS A 47 25.15 6.62 6.64
CA LYS A 47 26.04 6.03 7.65
C LYS A 47 25.71 4.56 7.92
N VAL A 48 24.42 4.19 7.94
CA VAL A 48 24.00 2.78 8.07
C VAL A 48 24.51 1.95 6.90
N VAL A 49 24.34 2.45 5.67
CA VAL A 49 24.81 1.76 4.46
C VAL A 49 26.32 1.58 4.50
N LYS A 50 27.09 2.64 4.75
CA LYS A 50 28.56 2.55 4.88
C LYS A 50 28.97 1.56 5.95
N LYS A 51 28.36 1.60 7.13
CA LYS A 51 28.64 0.64 8.21
C LYS A 51 28.36 -0.79 7.78
N ALA A 52 27.30 -1.03 7.00
CA ALA A 52 26.96 -2.35 6.50
C ALA A 52 27.89 -2.83 5.38
N SER A 53 28.22 -1.96 4.41
CA SER A 53 28.97 -2.33 3.21
C SER A 53 30.49 -2.29 3.36
N ASP A 54 31.00 -1.41 4.23
CA ASP A 54 32.44 -1.20 4.35
C ASP A 54 33.15 -2.50 4.81
N PRO A 55 34.40 -2.72 4.36
CA PRO A 55 35.15 -3.91 4.75
C PRO A 55 35.27 -4.05 6.26
N ILE A 56 35.27 -5.30 6.74
CA ILE A 56 35.44 -5.63 8.16
C ILE A 56 36.73 -4.99 8.73
N ASN A 57 37.80 -4.93 7.92
CA ASN A 57 39.09 -4.33 8.31
C ASN A 57 39.00 -2.80 8.57
N SER A 58 38.00 -2.14 7.99
CA SER A 58 37.71 -0.71 8.20
C SER A 58 36.62 -0.49 9.26
N GLY A 59 36.20 -1.56 9.96
CA GLY A 59 35.15 -1.51 10.97
C GLY A 59 33.72 -1.62 10.44
N GLY A 60 33.52 -1.97 9.17
CA GLY A 60 32.19 -2.27 8.60
C GLY A 60 31.77 -3.74 8.78
N LEU A 61 30.68 -4.15 8.13
CA LEU A 61 30.16 -5.52 8.18
C LEU A 61 30.48 -6.34 6.92
N GLY A 62 31.01 -5.72 5.86
CA GLY A 62 31.36 -6.39 4.60
C GLY A 62 30.17 -6.98 3.83
N LEU A 63 28.96 -6.46 4.04
CA LEU A 63 27.76 -6.90 3.33
C LEU A 63 27.73 -6.33 1.91
N GLN A 64 27.17 -7.08 0.96
CA GLN A 64 27.03 -6.62 -0.43
C GLN A 64 25.65 -5.99 -0.66
N LEU A 65 25.61 -4.97 -1.52
CA LEU A 65 24.36 -4.42 -2.04
C LEU A 65 23.79 -5.36 -3.12
N PRO A 66 22.45 -5.43 -3.29
CA PRO A 66 21.42 -4.62 -2.62
C PRO A 66 21.14 -5.06 -1.18
N LEU A 67 20.74 -4.09 -0.34
CA LEU A 67 20.37 -4.32 1.06
C LEU A 67 18.92 -3.90 1.31
N VAL A 68 18.20 -4.68 2.12
CA VAL A 68 16.92 -4.27 2.70
C VAL A 68 17.16 -3.92 4.17
N VAL A 69 17.01 -2.65 4.50
CA VAL A 69 17.13 -2.16 5.88
C VAL A 69 15.73 -2.05 6.48
N ARG A 70 15.51 -2.66 7.64
CA ARG A 70 14.24 -2.62 8.38
C ARG A 70 14.40 -1.82 9.67
N PHE A 71 13.37 -1.08 10.04
CA PHE A 71 13.28 -0.22 11.22
C PHE A 71 12.13 -0.67 12.13
N PRO A 72 12.38 -1.62 13.06
CA PRO A 72 11.34 -2.09 14.00
C PRO A 72 10.69 -0.98 14.82
N ASP A 73 11.44 0.07 15.17
CA ASP A 73 10.89 1.19 15.93
C ASP A 73 9.88 2.02 15.12
N VAL A 74 10.08 2.15 13.81
CA VAL A 74 9.07 2.77 12.91
C VAL A 74 7.81 1.91 12.91
N LEU A 75 7.95 0.60 12.78
CA LEU A 75 6.83 -0.35 12.83
C LEU A 75 6.05 -0.25 14.16
N LYS A 76 6.78 -0.18 15.28
CA LYS A 76 6.20 0.05 16.61
C LYS A 76 5.43 1.37 16.67
N ASN A 77 6.05 2.47 16.24
CA ASN A 77 5.42 3.78 16.25
C ASN A 77 4.17 3.84 15.35
N ARG A 78 4.15 3.14 14.21
CA ARG A 78 2.94 3.03 13.36
C ARG A 78 1.79 2.36 14.10
N LEU A 79 2.05 1.27 14.82
CA LEU A 79 1.04 0.58 15.63
C LEU A 79 0.51 1.47 16.76
N GLU A 80 1.42 2.13 17.49
CA GLU A 80 1.07 3.05 18.58
C GLU A 80 0.28 4.26 18.08
N SER A 81 0.66 4.82 16.93
CA SER A 81 -0.04 5.95 16.30
C SER A 81 -1.45 5.56 15.86
N LEU A 82 -1.62 4.36 15.26
CA LEU A 82 -2.92 3.83 14.86
C LEU A 82 -3.82 3.64 16.08
N GLN A 83 -3.32 2.99 17.13
CA GLN A 83 -4.07 2.82 18.37
C GLN A 83 -4.45 4.17 18.98
N SER A 84 -3.49 5.11 19.09
CA SER A 84 -3.71 6.42 19.71
C SER A 84 -4.75 7.25 18.96
N ALA A 85 -4.75 7.22 17.62
CA ALA A 85 -5.73 7.93 16.81
C ALA A 85 -7.16 7.42 17.06
N PHE A 86 -7.31 6.10 17.18
CA PHE A 86 -8.59 5.48 17.51
C PHE A 86 -8.99 5.69 18.97
N ASP A 87 -8.07 5.61 19.93
CA ASP A 87 -8.36 5.88 21.34
C ASP A 87 -8.84 7.33 21.52
N TYR A 88 -8.21 8.29 20.84
CA TYR A 88 -8.67 9.68 20.79
C TYR A 88 -10.06 9.80 20.18
N ALA A 89 -10.32 9.14 19.04
CA ALA A 89 -11.63 9.18 18.39
C ALA A 89 -12.72 8.56 19.27
N VAL A 90 -12.44 7.42 19.92
CA VAL A 90 -13.35 6.75 20.87
C VAL A 90 -13.67 7.68 22.04
N GLN A 91 -12.68 8.32 22.64
CA GLN A 91 -12.88 9.22 23.77
C GLN A 91 -13.63 10.50 23.38
N SER A 92 -13.21 11.17 22.30
CA SER A 92 -13.79 12.43 21.84
C SER A 92 -15.24 12.27 21.38
N GLU A 93 -15.59 11.13 20.80
CA GLU A 93 -16.94 10.79 20.39
C GLU A 93 -17.76 10.12 21.50
N GLY A 94 -17.23 9.92 22.70
CA GLY A 94 -17.94 9.24 23.78
C GLY A 94 -18.41 7.82 23.38
N TYR A 95 -17.63 7.14 22.55
CA TYR A 95 -17.95 5.79 22.07
C TYR A 95 -17.76 4.77 23.20
N GLU A 96 -18.77 3.96 23.49
CA GLU A 96 -18.79 3.08 24.68
C GLU A 96 -17.93 1.81 24.59
N ALA A 97 -17.41 1.48 23.41
CA ALA A 97 -16.52 0.34 23.20
C ALA A 97 -15.10 0.81 22.82
N HIS A 98 -14.23 -0.11 22.42
CA HIS A 98 -12.83 0.21 22.09
C HIS A 98 -12.48 -0.18 20.66
N TYR A 99 -11.32 0.30 20.22
CA TYR A 99 -10.68 -0.15 19.00
C TYR A 99 -9.69 -1.28 19.27
N GLN A 100 -9.64 -2.26 18.37
CA GLN A 100 -8.71 -3.39 18.41
C GLN A 100 -8.17 -3.67 17.00
N GLY A 101 -6.93 -3.29 16.73
CA GLY A 101 -6.29 -3.56 15.44
C GLY A 101 -5.98 -5.04 15.21
N VAL A 102 -6.01 -5.44 13.94
CA VAL A 102 -5.69 -6.80 13.49
C VAL A 102 -4.71 -6.71 12.33
N TYR A 103 -3.60 -7.43 12.35
CA TYR A 103 -2.62 -7.37 11.27
C TYR A 103 -2.84 -8.51 10.27
N PRO A 104 -3.21 -8.21 9.00
CA PRO A 104 -3.31 -9.22 7.97
C PRO A 104 -1.92 -9.66 7.51
N VAL A 105 -1.55 -10.91 7.84
CA VAL A 105 -0.18 -11.40 7.61
C VAL A 105 0.20 -11.40 6.12
N LYS A 106 -0.80 -11.43 5.23
CA LYS A 106 -0.62 -11.30 3.77
C LYS A 106 0.17 -10.06 3.34
N CYS A 107 0.17 -9.00 4.14
CA CYS A 107 0.88 -7.77 3.84
C CYS A 107 2.40 -7.92 3.96
N ASN A 108 2.88 -8.74 4.91
CA ASN A 108 4.28 -9.12 5.07
C ASN A 108 4.36 -10.32 6.04
N GLN A 109 4.64 -11.51 5.51
CA GLN A 109 4.74 -12.77 6.28
C GLN A 109 6.13 -13.00 6.89
N ASP A 110 7.06 -12.05 6.73
CA ASP A 110 8.40 -12.16 7.33
C ASP A 110 8.29 -12.36 8.84
N ARG A 111 8.97 -13.40 9.33
CA ARG A 111 8.90 -13.79 10.74
C ARG A 111 9.21 -12.63 11.69
N PHE A 112 10.22 -11.82 11.39
CA PHE A 112 10.61 -10.72 12.26
C PHE A 112 9.54 -9.64 12.32
N VAL A 113 8.90 -9.34 11.18
CA VAL A 113 7.80 -8.37 11.13
C VAL A 113 6.60 -8.86 11.94
N VAL A 114 6.21 -10.12 11.76
CA VAL A 114 5.04 -10.67 12.47
C VAL A 114 5.31 -10.80 13.98
N GLU A 115 6.49 -11.28 14.37
CA GLU A 115 6.89 -11.37 15.79
C GLU A 115 6.94 -9.97 16.44
N ASP A 116 7.46 -8.96 15.74
CA ASP A 116 7.48 -7.57 16.21
C ASP A 116 6.08 -6.98 16.34
N ILE A 117 5.18 -7.21 15.37
CA ILE A 117 3.78 -6.75 15.44
C ILE A 117 3.07 -7.36 16.65
N VAL A 118 3.23 -8.67 16.87
CA VAL A 118 2.62 -9.35 18.01
C VAL A 118 3.19 -8.82 19.33
N LYS A 119 4.50 -8.60 19.39
CA LYS A 119 5.18 -8.08 20.58
C LYS A 119 4.75 -6.65 20.90
N PHE A 120 4.82 -5.74 19.93
CA PHE A 120 4.51 -4.32 20.10
C PHE A 120 3.00 -4.09 20.29
N GLY A 121 2.16 -4.90 19.64
CA GLY A 121 0.71 -4.81 19.72
C GLY A 121 0.09 -5.45 20.98
N SER A 122 0.86 -6.21 21.76
CA SER A 122 0.33 -6.96 22.91
C SER A 122 -0.41 -6.08 23.93
N GLY A 123 0.13 -4.87 24.21
CA GLY A 123 -0.49 -3.90 25.13
C GLY A 123 -1.85 -3.35 24.65
N PHE A 124 -2.16 -3.50 23.36
CA PHE A 124 -3.35 -2.96 22.72
C PHE A 124 -4.33 -4.06 22.27
N ARG A 125 -4.13 -5.30 22.73
CA ARG A 125 -4.90 -6.48 22.29
C ARG A 125 -4.80 -6.70 20.77
N PHE A 126 -3.70 -6.31 20.14
CA PHE A 126 -3.57 -6.39 18.69
C PHE A 126 -3.62 -7.85 18.20
N GLY A 127 -4.44 -8.13 17.20
CA GLY A 127 -4.67 -9.45 16.63
C GLY A 127 -3.90 -9.72 15.34
N LEU A 128 -4.08 -10.92 14.79
CA LEU A 128 -3.60 -11.30 13.45
C LEU A 128 -4.78 -11.77 12.58
N GLU A 129 -4.70 -11.50 11.28
CA GLU A 129 -5.60 -12.05 10.27
C GLU A 129 -4.84 -13.01 9.36
N ALA A 130 -5.50 -14.11 9.01
CA ALA A 130 -5.00 -15.11 8.09
C ALA A 130 -5.99 -15.29 6.93
N GLY A 131 -5.50 -15.17 5.69
CA GLY A 131 -6.29 -15.36 4.47
C GLY A 131 -6.15 -16.77 3.86
N SER A 132 -5.35 -17.64 4.48
CA SER A 132 -5.08 -18.99 3.96
C SER A 132 -4.64 -19.96 5.07
N LYS A 133 -4.68 -21.27 4.80
CA LYS A 133 -4.29 -22.32 5.76
C LYS A 133 -2.83 -22.19 6.25
N PRO A 134 -1.81 -21.90 5.40
CA PRO A 134 -0.45 -21.65 5.87
C PRO A 134 -0.33 -20.40 6.74
N GLU A 135 -1.04 -19.33 6.37
CA GLU A 135 -1.09 -18.10 7.16
C GLU A 135 -1.75 -18.31 8.53
N LEU A 136 -2.78 -19.17 8.61
CA LEU A 136 -3.42 -19.53 9.88
C LEU A 136 -2.44 -20.23 10.82
N LEU A 137 -1.61 -21.16 10.33
CA LEU A 137 -0.58 -21.81 11.14
C LEU A 137 0.47 -20.81 11.66
N LEU A 138 0.90 -19.89 10.79
CA LEU A 138 1.83 -18.83 11.17
C LEU A 138 1.22 -17.90 12.23
N ALA A 139 -0.04 -17.50 12.05
CA ALA A 139 -0.75 -16.62 12.98
C ALA A 139 -0.99 -17.30 14.34
N MET A 140 -1.40 -18.57 14.34
CA MET A 140 -1.53 -19.37 15.57
C MET A 140 -0.20 -19.45 16.34
N SER A 141 0.90 -19.79 15.65
CA SER A 141 2.22 -19.89 16.26
C SER A 141 2.69 -18.57 16.88
N SER A 142 2.44 -17.46 16.17
CA SER A 142 2.87 -16.13 16.61
C SER A 142 2.03 -15.61 17.77
N LEU A 143 0.69 -15.76 17.72
CA LEU A 143 -0.22 -15.28 18.75
C LEU A 143 -0.08 -16.00 20.10
N CYS A 144 0.52 -17.19 20.15
CA CYS A 144 0.89 -17.83 21.41
C CYS A 144 1.80 -16.97 22.30
N LYS A 145 2.51 -15.99 21.72
CA LYS A 145 3.35 -15.00 22.42
C LYS A 145 2.72 -13.61 22.52
N GLY A 146 1.48 -13.46 22.04
CA GLY A 146 0.76 -12.19 21.97
C GLY A 146 -0.18 -11.98 23.16
N SER A 147 -1.11 -11.04 22.98
CA SER A 147 -2.20 -10.82 23.92
C SER A 147 -3.20 -11.97 23.86
N SER A 148 -3.65 -12.48 25.02
CA SER A 148 -4.72 -13.47 25.10
C SER A 148 -6.07 -12.96 24.58
N GLU A 149 -6.24 -11.63 24.51
CA GLU A 149 -7.44 -10.99 23.97
C GLU A 149 -7.32 -10.68 22.47
N GLY A 150 -6.12 -10.85 21.90
CA GLY A 150 -5.84 -10.62 20.48
C GLY A 150 -6.67 -11.52 19.58
N LEU A 151 -7.39 -10.91 18.63
CA LEU A 151 -8.20 -11.65 17.66
C LEU A 151 -7.32 -12.46 16.70
N LEU A 152 -7.80 -13.66 16.34
CA LEU A 152 -7.32 -14.41 15.18
C LEU A 152 -8.44 -14.46 14.15
N VAL A 153 -8.41 -13.56 13.16
CA VAL A 153 -9.45 -13.48 12.13
C VAL A 153 -9.09 -14.40 10.97
N CYS A 154 -10.01 -15.28 10.59
CA CYS A 154 -9.82 -16.26 9.53
C CYS A 154 -10.66 -15.89 8.29
N ASN A 155 -10.01 -15.31 7.29
CA ASN A 155 -10.58 -14.99 5.98
C ASN A 155 -10.09 -15.99 4.90
N GLY A 156 -10.47 -15.73 3.65
CA GLY A 156 -10.09 -16.51 2.48
C GLY A 156 -11.01 -17.71 2.25
N PHE A 157 -10.65 -18.53 1.25
CA PHE A 157 -11.37 -19.76 0.96
C PHE A 157 -11.08 -20.83 2.03
N LYS A 158 -12.13 -21.42 2.61
CA LYS A 158 -11.99 -22.37 3.72
C LYS A 158 -12.51 -23.76 3.35
N ASP A 159 -11.59 -24.72 3.31
CA ASP A 159 -11.91 -26.15 3.24
C ASP A 159 -12.09 -26.76 4.65
N ALA A 160 -12.38 -28.06 4.70
CA ALA A 160 -12.65 -28.76 5.95
C ALA A 160 -11.44 -28.72 6.91
N GLU A 161 -10.24 -28.81 6.36
CA GLU A 161 -9.00 -28.75 7.13
C GLU A 161 -8.75 -27.36 7.71
N TYR A 162 -9.00 -26.29 6.93
CA TYR A 162 -8.92 -24.92 7.44
C TYR A 162 -9.89 -24.76 8.62
N ILE A 163 -11.17 -25.10 8.44
CA ILE A 163 -12.18 -24.96 9.50
C ILE A 163 -11.79 -25.78 10.73
N SER A 164 -11.31 -27.01 10.55
CA SER A 164 -10.83 -27.85 11.64
C SER A 164 -9.68 -27.18 12.40
N LEU A 165 -8.71 -26.61 11.68
CA LEU A 165 -7.57 -25.91 12.27
C LEU A 165 -8.00 -24.65 13.04
N ALA A 166 -8.94 -23.88 12.52
CA ALA A 166 -9.50 -22.72 13.23
C ALA A 166 -10.23 -23.12 14.52
N LEU A 167 -10.92 -24.28 14.52
CA LEU A 167 -11.54 -24.83 15.73
C LEU A 167 -10.50 -25.42 16.71
N VAL A 168 -9.37 -25.94 16.23
CA VAL A 168 -8.22 -26.28 17.08
C VAL A 168 -7.66 -25.03 17.75
N ALA A 169 -7.49 -23.93 17.01
CA ALA A 169 -7.04 -22.64 17.56
C ALA A 169 -7.96 -22.16 18.71
N ARG A 170 -9.29 -22.32 18.56
CA ARG A 170 -10.26 -22.11 19.65
C ARG A 170 -10.02 -23.00 20.86
N LYS A 171 -9.78 -24.31 20.67
CA LYS A 171 -9.45 -25.22 21.79
C LYS A 171 -8.15 -24.81 22.50
N LEU A 172 -7.21 -24.22 21.78
CA LEU A 172 -5.98 -23.64 22.32
C LEU A 172 -6.18 -22.25 22.96
N GLN A 173 -7.44 -21.82 23.13
CA GLN A 173 -7.83 -20.55 23.74
C GLN A 173 -7.41 -19.31 22.96
N LEU A 174 -7.09 -19.45 21.67
CA LEU A 174 -6.96 -18.29 20.78
C LEU A 174 -8.35 -17.70 20.51
N ASN A 175 -8.45 -16.37 20.45
CA ASN A 175 -9.69 -15.65 20.18
C ASN A 175 -10.01 -15.67 18.67
N THR A 176 -10.23 -16.88 18.15
CA THR A 176 -10.39 -17.15 16.72
C THR A 176 -11.80 -16.87 16.23
N VAL A 177 -11.92 -16.13 15.13
CA VAL A 177 -13.18 -15.86 14.43
C VAL A 177 -13.12 -16.42 13.01
N ILE A 178 -14.07 -17.28 12.66
CA ILE A 178 -14.20 -17.83 11.30
C ILE A 178 -15.14 -16.93 10.50
N VAL A 179 -14.59 -16.14 9.58
CA VAL A 179 -15.39 -15.20 8.78
C VAL A 179 -15.92 -15.90 7.53
N LEU A 180 -17.23 -16.07 7.44
CA LEU A 180 -17.88 -16.64 6.25
C LEU A 180 -17.75 -15.69 5.05
N GLU A 181 -17.11 -16.17 3.99
CA GLU A 181 -16.99 -15.44 2.72
C GLU A 181 -17.89 -16.02 1.62
N GLN A 182 -18.37 -17.25 1.81
CA GLN A 182 -19.34 -17.95 0.96
C GLN A 182 -20.43 -18.58 1.83
N GLU A 183 -21.66 -18.70 1.32
CA GLU A 183 -22.81 -19.18 2.10
C GLU A 183 -22.62 -20.66 2.48
N GLU A 184 -21.99 -21.43 1.59
CA GLU A 184 -21.74 -22.87 1.68
C GLU A 184 -20.74 -23.23 2.80
N GLU A 185 -19.87 -22.28 3.20
CA GLU A 185 -18.92 -22.49 4.30
C GLU A 185 -19.64 -22.75 5.64
N LEU A 186 -20.86 -22.23 5.81
CA LEU A 186 -21.63 -22.38 7.04
C LEU A 186 -21.94 -23.84 7.37
N ASP A 187 -22.31 -24.64 6.38
CA ASP A 187 -22.58 -26.07 6.57
C ASP A 187 -21.37 -26.79 7.14
N LEU A 188 -20.21 -26.49 6.56
CA LEU A 188 -18.94 -27.08 6.96
C LEU A 188 -18.56 -26.69 8.39
N VAL A 189 -18.75 -25.41 8.74
CA VAL A 189 -18.52 -24.91 10.11
C VAL A 189 -19.40 -25.63 11.12
N ILE A 190 -20.70 -25.75 10.87
CA ILE A 190 -21.65 -26.41 11.78
C ILE A 190 -21.30 -27.89 11.94
N ASP A 191 -21.06 -28.60 10.83
CA ASP A 191 -20.79 -30.03 10.84
C ASP A 191 -19.50 -30.37 11.58
N ILE A 192 -18.42 -29.65 11.29
CA ILE A 192 -17.11 -29.87 11.93
C ILE A 192 -17.15 -29.43 13.39
N SER A 193 -17.78 -28.30 13.71
CA SER A 193 -17.99 -27.84 15.09
C SER A 193 -18.64 -28.93 15.95
N ARG A 194 -19.72 -29.55 15.45
CA ARG A 194 -20.43 -30.63 16.14
C ARG A 194 -19.55 -31.87 16.31
N LYS A 195 -18.83 -32.28 15.26
CA LYS A 195 -17.90 -33.43 15.31
C LYS A 195 -16.77 -33.22 16.32
N MET A 196 -16.25 -32.00 16.43
CA MET A 196 -15.13 -31.66 17.32
C MET A 196 -15.56 -31.26 18.74
N ALA A 197 -16.88 -31.09 18.96
CA ALA A 197 -17.48 -30.53 20.17
C ALA A 197 -16.87 -29.18 20.57
N VAL A 198 -16.76 -28.25 19.61
CA VAL A 198 -16.25 -26.89 19.82
C VAL A 198 -17.26 -25.87 19.34
N GLN A 199 -17.69 -24.97 20.23
CA GLN A 199 -18.52 -23.84 19.83
C GLN A 199 -17.69 -22.87 18.96
N PRO A 200 -18.07 -22.61 17.70
CA PRO A 200 -17.35 -21.69 16.84
C PRO A 200 -17.68 -20.25 17.24
N VAL A 201 -16.77 -19.33 16.92
CA VAL A 201 -17.14 -17.91 16.77
C VAL A 201 -17.15 -17.63 15.28
N ILE A 202 -18.29 -17.16 14.79
CA ILE A 202 -18.58 -16.96 13.38
C ILE A 202 -18.61 -15.46 13.13
N GLY A 203 -17.90 -15.04 12.09
CA GLY A 203 -18.10 -13.75 11.44
C GLY A 203 -18.74 -13.95 10.07
N LEU A 204 -19.20 -12.88 9.45
CA LEU A 204 -19.56 -12.90 8.03
C LEU A 204 -19.00 -11.67 7.33
N ARG A 205 -18.58 -11.85 6.08
CA ARG A 205 -18.16 -10.75 5.22
C ARG A 205 -19.35 -10.24 4.43
N ALA A 206 -19.77 -9.00 4.63
CA ALA A 206 -20.85 -8.40 3.87
C ALA A 206 -20.35 -7.78 2.55
N LYS A 207 -21.13 -7.96 1.48
CA LYS A 207 -20.98 -7.19 0.25
C LYS A 207 -21.69 -5.86 0.41
N LEU A 208 -20.93 -4.78 0.32
CA LEU A 208 -21.46 -3.42 0.33
C LEU A 208 -21.93 -2.99 -1.07
N ARG A 209 -22.87 -2.06 -1.10
CA ARG A 209 -23.33 -1.37 -2.31
C ARG A 209 -22.42 -0.20 -2.64
N THR A 210 -21.80 0.43 -1.63
CA THR A 210 -20.76 1.44 -1.83
C THR A 210 -19.65 0.90 -2.74
N LYS A 211 -19.28 1.67 -3.76
CA LYS A 211 -18.27 1.29 -4.76
C LYS A 211 -17.03 2.15 -4.60
N HIS A 212 -15.87 1.50 -4.56
CA HIS A 212 -14.58 2.14 -4.76
C HIS A 212 -14.20 2.02 -6.24
N SER A 213 -14.05 3.14 -6.96
CA SER A 213 -13.55 3.17 -8.34
C SER A 213 -12.02 3.10 -8.39
N GLY A 214 -11.45 2.70 -9.53
CA GLY A 214 -9.99 2.64 -9.74
C GLY A 214 -9.38 1.24 -9.64
N HIS A 215 -8.07 1.14 -9.83
CA HIS A 215 -7.34 -0.14 -9.87
C HIS A 215 -7.51 -0.97 -8.57
N PHE A 216 -7.57 -0.29 -7.42
CA PHE A 216 -7.72 -0.92 -6.11
C PHE A 216 -9.17 -1.27 -5.72
N GLY A 217 -10.16 -0.84 -6.51
CA GLY A 217 -11.58 -1.07 -6.27
C GLY A 217 -12.15 -2.38 -6.84
N SER A 218 -11.40 -3.05 -7.71
CA SER A 218 -11.86 -4.25 -8.45
C SER A 218 -12.21 -5.46 -7.57
N THR A 219 -11.78 -5.47 -6.31
CA THR A 219 -12.08 -6.55 -5.34
C THR A 219 -13.26 -6.24 -4.41
N SER A 220 -13.88 -5.08 -4.55
CA SER A 220 -14.92 -4.57 -3.65
C SER A 220 -16.30 -4.45 -4.31
N GLY A 221 -17.31 -4.25 -3.47
CA GLY A 221 -18.71 -4.07 -3.87
C GLY A 221 -19.43 -5.38 -4.21
N GLU A 222 -20.66 -5.25 -4.72
CA GLU A 222 -21.59 -6.37 -4.98
C GLU A 222 -21.01 -7.46 -5.92
N LYS A 223 -20.13 -7.07 -6.85
CA LYS A 223 -19.46 -7.96 -7.80
C LYS A 223 -18.14 -8.57 -7.28
N GLY A 224 -17.75 -8.26 -6.05
CA GLY A 224 -16.55 -8.83 -5.43
C GLY A 224 -16.61 -10.36 -5.38
N LYS A 225 -15.43 -11.01 -5.49
CA LYS A 225 -15.29 -12.48 -5.46
C LYS A 225 -15.73 -13.09 -4.12
N PHE A 226 -15.60 -12.32 -3.03
CA PHE A 226 -15.86 -12.76 -1.67
C PHE A 226 -16.94 -11.92 -1.01
N GLY A 227 -17.61 -12.51 -0.01
CA GLY A 227 -18.64 -11.87 0.78
C GLY A 227 -20.06 -12.23 0.36
N LEU A 228 -20.99 -11.99 1.27
CA LEU A 228 -22.39 -12.36 1.19
C LEU A 228 -23.24 -11.15 0.85
N THR A 229 -24.15 -11.34 -0.11
CA THR A 229 -25.24 -10.38 -0.34
C THR A 229 -26.23 -10.40 0.83
N THR A 230 -27.04 -9.35 0.99
CA THR A 230 -28.07 -9.28 2.04
C THR A 230 -28.98 -10.51 2.06
N THR A 231 -29.35 -11.05 0.88
CA THR A 231 -30.15 -12.27 0.77
C THR A 231 -29.45 -13.48 1.37
N GLN A 232 -28.16 -13.65 1.10
CA GLN A 232 -27.35 -14.74 1.65
C GLN A 232 -27.14 -14.57 3.16
N ILE A 233 -26.91 -13.34 3.63
CA ILE A 233 -26.82 -13.02 5.07
C ILE A 233 -28.09 -13.44 5.80
N LEU A 234 -29.28 -13.12 5.28
CA LEU A 234 -30.55 -13.54 5.89
C LEU A 234 -30.74 -15.06 5.93
N ARG A 235 -30.22 -15.79 4.93
CA ARG A 235 -30.22 -17.26 4.93
C ARG A 235 -29.27 -17.83 5.98
N VAL A 236 -28.06 -17.29 6.09
CA VAL A 236 -27.09 -17.62 7.15
C VAL A 236 -27.71 -17.43 8.53
N VAL A 237 -28.34 -16.28 8.79
CA VAL A 237 -29.02 -15.99 10.06
C VAL A 237 -30.13 -17.01 10.34
N ARG A 238 -30.97 -17.32 9.35
CA ARG A 238 -32.05 -18.30 9.51
C ARG A 238 -31.50 -19.68 9.88
N LYS A 239 -30.47 -20.14 9.16
CA LYS A 239 -29.85 -21.45 9.36
C LYS A 239 -29.13 -21.58 10.70
N LEU A 240 -28.45 -20.52 11.14
CA LEU A 240 -27.85 -20.45 12.48
C LEU A 240 -28.93 -20.51 13.56
N LYS A 241 -30.07 -19.82 13.36
CA LYS A 241 -31.21 -19.88 14.28
C LYS A 241 -31.82 -21.28 14.36
N GLU A 242 -32.05 -21.92 13.22
CA GLU A 242 -32.55 -23.31 13.13
C GLU A 242 -31.59 -24.31 13.77
N SER A 243 -30.28 -24.03 13.72
CA SER A 243 -29.23 -24.86 14.32
C SER A 243 -28.97 -24.56 15.81
N GLY A 244 -29.63 -23.55 16.39
CA GLY A 244 -29.40 -23.11 17.77
C GLY A 244 -28.02 -22.49 18.00
N MET A 245 -27.44 -21.85 16.98
CA MET A 245 -26.08 -21.29 16.99
C MET A 245 -26.04 -19.80 16.59
N LEU A 246 -27.16 -19.08 16.71
CA LEU A 246 -27.24 -17.66 16.31
C LEU A 246 -26.36 -16.75 17.21
N ASP A 247 -26.12 -17.15 18.45
CA ASP A 247 -25.18 -16.53 19.39
C ASP A 247 -23.71 -16.66 18.97
N CYS A 248 -23.39 -17.63 18.10
CA CYS A 248 -22.05 -17.78 17.53
C CYS A 248 -21.71 -16.69 16.52
N LEU A 249 -22.71 -16.02 15.92
CA LEU A 249 -22.48 -14.93 14.99
C LEU A 249 -22.15 -13.65 15.76
N GLN A 250 -20.87 -13.28 15.78
CA GLN A 250 -20.34 -12.23 16.65
C GLN A 250 -19.59 -11.11 15.92
N LEU A 251 -19.22 -11.29 14.65
CA LEU A 251 -18.41 -10.32 13.90
C LEU A 251 -19.01 -10.03 12.52
N LEU A 252 -19.16 -8.75 12.19
CA LEU A 252 -19.44 -8.30 10.84
C LEU A 252 -18.15 -7.79 10.22
N HIS A 253 -17.67 -8.41 9.16
CA HIS A 253 -16.52 -7.96 8.39
C HIS A 253 -17.01 -7.33 7.08
N PHE A 254 -16.30 -6.33 6.57
CA PHE A 254 -16.46 -5.83 5.22
C PHE A 254 -15.13 -5.28 4.70
N HIS A 255 -15.06 -5.07 3.39
CA HIS A 255 -13.89 -4.46 2.79
C HIS A 255 -14.32 -3.50 1.69
N ILE A 256 -14.05 -2.20 1.89
CA ILE A 256 -14.32 -1.15 0.89
C ILE A 256 -13.29 -1.22 -0.24
N GLY A 257 -12.07 -1.67 0.04
CA GLY A 257 -10.96 -1.81 -0.90
C GLY A 257 -9.62 -1.46 -0.25
N SER A 258 -8.51 -1.69 -0.96
CA SER A 258 -7.21 -1.15 -0.55
C SER A 258 -7.12 0.32 -0.96
N GLN A 259 -6.34 1.14 -0.23
CA GLN A 259 -6.01 2.52 -0.63
C GLN A 259 -7.27 3.39 -0.84
N ILE A 260 -8.14 3.47 0.17
CA ILE A 260 -9.33 4.32 0.12
C ILE A 260 -8.86 5.79 0.05
N PRO A 261 -9.28 6.58 -0.96
CA PRO A 261 -8.68 7.89 -1.23
C PRO A 261 -9.24 9.02 -0.36
N SER A 262 -10.46 8.89 0.16
CA SER A 262 -11.15 9.97 0.87
C SER A 262 -11.99 9.48 2.07
N THR A 263 -12.20 10.38 3.02
CA THR A 263 -13.02 10.13 4.22
C THR A 263 -14.51 10.01 3.89
N GLU A 264 -14.99 10.63 2.82
CA GLU A 264 -16.40 10.56 2.41
C GLU A 264 -16.75 9.14 1.95
N LEU A 265 -15.87 8.53 1.14
CA LEU A 265 -16.06 7.14 0.70
C LEU A 265 -15.95 6.16 1.88
N LEU A 266 -15.04 6.43 2.82
CA LEU A 266 -14.92 5.66 4.05
C LEU A 266 -16.20 5.75 4.91
N ALA A 267 -16.71 6.95 5.13
CA ALA A 267 -17.92 7.20 5.91
C ALA A 267 -19.15 6.50 5.30
N ASP A 268 -19.30 6.55 3.97
CA ASP A 268 -20.40 5.89 3.26
C ASP A 268 -20.35 4.37 3.45
N GLY A 269 -19.20 3.74 3.22
CA GLY A 269 -19.04 2.29 3.35
C GLY A 269 -19.19 1.81 4.80
N VAL A 270 -18.60 2.51 5.77
CA VAL A 270 -18.73 2.19 7.20
C VAL A 270 -20.17 2.40 7.66
N GLY A 271 -20.84 3.46 7.20
CA GLY A 271 -22.24 3.74 7.51
C GLY A 271 -23.17 2.63 6.99
N GLU A 272 -22.98 2.16 5.75
CA GLU A 272 -23.73 1.03 5.21
C GLU A 272 -23.52 -0.24 6.05
N ALA A 273 -22.27 -0.57 6.38
CA ALA A 273 -21.96 -1.75 7.18
C ALA A 273 -22.54 -1.67 8.60
N ALA A 274 -22.51 -0.49 9.23
CA ALA A 274 -23.11 -0.28 10.55
C ALA A 274 -24.64 -0.50 10.54
N GLN A 275 -25.33 -0.19 9.42
CA GLN A 275 -26.75 -0.55 9.27
C GLN A 275 -26.95 -2.06 9.22
N VAL A 276 -26.10 -2.78 8.48
CA VAL A 276 -26.13 -4.25 8.43
C VAL A 276 -25.88 -4.84 9.82
N TYR A 277 -24.90 -4.31 10.55
CA TYR A 277 -24.60 -4.71 11.93
C TYR A 277 -25.83 -4.55 12.85
N SER A 278 -26.48 -3.38 12.81
CA SER A 278 -27.67 -3.12 13.61
C SER A 278 -28.82 -4.06 13.27
N GLU A 279 -29.01 -4.41 12.00
CA GLU A 279 -30.04 -5.37 11.60
C GLU A 279 -29.73 -6.80 12.06
N LEU A 280 -28.46 -7.21 12.07
CA LEU A 280 -28.04 -8.50 12.65
C LEU A 280 -28.34 -8.59 14.14
N VAL A 281 -28.08 -7.51 14.90
CA VAL A 281 -28.47 -7.40 16.32
C VAL A 281 -29.98 -7.52 16.47
N ARG A 282 -30.76 -6.78 15.66
CA ARG A 282 -32.23 -6.84 15.67
C ARG A 282 -32.78 -8.25 15.39
N LEU A 283 -32.09 -9.01 14.53
CA LEU A 283 -32.43 -10.40 14.22
C LEU A 283 -32.06 -11.41 15.32
N GLY A 284 -31.33 -10.96 16.35
CA GLY A 284 -30.96 -11.75 17.54
C GLY A 284 -29.57 -12.36 17.50
N ALA A 285 -28.69 -11.95 16.57
CA ALA A 285 -27.30 -12.39 16.55
C ALA A 285 -26.50 -11.83 17.74
N GLY A 286 -25.54 -12.62 18.24
CA GLY A 286 -24.66 -12.27 19.36
C GLY A 286 -23.55 -11.28 19.01
N MET A 287 -23.85 -10.27 18.17
CA MET A 287 -22.86 -9.37 17.58
C MET A 287 -22.05 -8.61 18.63
N LYS A 288 -20.74 -8.49 18.38
CA LYS A 288 -19.76 -7.83 19.27
C LYS A 288 -18.75 -6.97 18.52
N PHE A 289 -18.36 -7.39 17.32
CA PHE A 289 -17.29 -6.76 16.54
C PHE A 289 -17.82 -6.26 15.20
N ILE A 290 -17.36 -5.07 14.81
CA ILE A 290 -17.43 -4.61 13.43
C ILE A 290 -15.99 -4.45 12.93
N ASP A 291 -15.66 -5.23 11.91
CA ASP A 291 -14.35 -5.24 11.29
C ASP A 291 -14.44 -4.55 9.94
N ILE A 292 -13.80 -3.39 9.85
CA ILE A 292 -13.82 -2.53 8.66
C ILE A 292 -12.83 -3.00 7.59
N GLY A 293 -12.08 -4.07 7.88
CA GLY A 293 -11.03 -4.59 7.02
C GLY A 293 -9.88 -3.61 6.85
N GLY A 294 -9.11 -3.79 5.78
CA GLY A 294 -8.07 -2.84 5.38
C GLY A 294 -8.63 -1.61 4.69
N GLY A 295 -7.74 -0.82 4.08
CA GLY A 295 -8.13 0.30 3.23
C GLY A 295 -7.61 1.65 3.69
N LEU A 296 -7.12 1.76 4.93
CA LEU A 296 -6.28 2.88 5.36
C LEU A 296 -5.13 3.05 4.36
N GLY A 297 -5.18 4.13 3.58
CA GLY A 297 -4.24 4.38 2.50
C GLY A 297 -2.98 5.09 2.96
N ILE A 298 -2.02 5.16 2.04
CA ILE A 298 -0.72 5.80 2.24
C ILE A 298 -0.47 6.82 1.14
N ASP A 299 0.00 8.00 1.52
CA ASP A 299 0.45 9.01 0.58
C ASP A 299 1.86 8.64 0.06
N TYR A 300 1.93 7.92 -1.06
CA TYR A 300 3.21 7.47 -1.64
C TYR A 300 3.89 8.56 -2.48
N ASP A 301 3.14 9.50 -3.06
CA ASP A 301 3.67 10.55 -3.95
C ASP A 301 3.79 11.93 -3.25
N GLY A 302 3.31 12.03 -2.00
CA GLY A 302 3.37 13.21 -1.16
C GLY A 302 2.38 14.30 -1.55
N THR A 303 1.38 14.00 -2.39
CA THR A 303 0.43 15.01 -2.90
C THR A 303 -0.71 15.29 -1.95
N LYS A 304 -1.01 14.40 -0.99
CA LYS A 304 -2.22 14.43 -0.16
C LYS A 304 -3.51 14.64 -0.96
N SER A 305 -3.57 14.02 -2.13
CA SER A 305 -4.72 14.12 -3.04
C SER A 305 -5.59 12.87 -2.99
N SER A 306 -6.91 13.06 -3.08
CA SER A 306 -7.89 12.00 -3.33
C SER A 306 -8.00 11.60 -4.79
N ASP A 307 -7.43 12.40 -5.70
CA ASP A 307 -7.50 12.19 -7.16
C ASP A 307 -6.31 11.39 -7.70
N SER A 308 -5.33 11.06 -6.85
CA SER A 308 -4.18 10.21 -7.19
C SER A 308 -4.40 8.78 -6.73
N ASP A 309 -4.15 7.82 -7.62
CA ASP A 309 -4.26 6.38 -7.33
C ASP A 309 -3.27 5.89 -6.25
N VAL A 310 -2.22 6.69 -5.95
CA VAL A 310 -1.15 6.34 -5.01
C VAL A 310 -1.08 7.30 -3.82
N SER A 311 -2.13 8.10 -3.59
CA SER A 311 -2.23 9.03 -2.46
C SER A 311 -3.55 8.88 -1.70
N VAL A 312 -3.69 9.62 -0.61
CA VAL A 312 -4.95 9.82 0.13
C VAL A 312 -5.12 11.29 0.52
N GLY A 313 -6.38 11.74 0.61
CA GLY A 313 -6.73 13.12 1.01
C GLY A 313 -6.92 13.33 2.52
N TYR A 314 -6.50 12.39 3.38
CA TYR A 314 -6.79 12.42 4.81
C TYR A 314 -5.60 12.00 5.68
N GLY A 315 -5.59 12.45 6.93
CA GLY A 315 -4.67 11.98 7.95
C GLY A 315 -5.19 10.76 8.72
N LEU A 316 -4.30 10.14 9.52
CA LEU A 316 -4.66 9.01 10.38
C LEU A 316 -5.77 9.36 11.38
N GLN A 317 -5.73 10.58 11.93
CA GLN A 317 -6.74 11.06 12.88
C GLN A 317 -8.11 11.20 12.21
N ASP A 318 -8.16 11.77 11.00
CA ASP A 318 -9.40 11.95 10.24
C ASP A 318 -10.01 10.58 9.90
N TYR A 319 -9.19 9.61 9.51
CA TYR A 319 -9.62 8.23 9.27
C TYR A 319 -10.28 7.62 10.51
N ALA A 320 -9.59 7.66 11.66
CA ALA A 320 -10.10 7.09 12.90
C ALA A 320 -11.41 7.76 13.37
N SER A 321 -11.45 9.10 13.37
CA SER A 321 -12.63 9.86 13.74
C SER A 321 -13.81 9.56 12.81
N THR A 322 -13.58 9.50 11.50
CA THR A 322 -14.62 9.19 10.51
C THR A 322 -15.25 7.82 10.75
N VAL A 323 -14.43 6.79 11.02
CA VAL A 323 -14.91 5.44 11.32
C VAL A 323 -15.76 5.43 12.60
N VAL A 324 -15.24 5.98 13.70
CA VAL A 324 -15.94 5.97 14.99
C VAL A 324 -17.26 6.73 14.89
N GLN A 325 -17.27 7.92 14.27
CA GLN A 325 -18.46 8.72 14.06
C GLN A 325 -19.53 7.98 13.24
N ALA A 326 -19.14 7.33 12.14
CA ALA A 326 -20.06 6.62 11.27
C ALA A 326 -20.73 5.43 11.98
N VAL A 327 -19.96 4.64 12.75
CA VAL A 327 -20.50 3.51 13.52
C VAL A 327 -21.40 4.01 14.65
N ARG A 328 -20.91 4.97 15.44
CA ARG A 328 -21.65 5.60 16.55
C ARG A 328 -23.01 6.11 16.08
N PHE A 329 -23.04 6.90 15.01
CA PHE A 329 -24.25 7.53 14.50
C PHE A 329 -25.38 6.52 14.25
N VAL A 330 -25.04 5.36 13.68
CA VAL A 330 -26.02 4.29 13.42
C VAL A 330 -26.43 3.58 14.70
N CYS A 331 -25.46 3.22 15.55
CA CYS A 331 -25.71 2.54 16.81
C CYS A 331 -26.61 3.35 17.75
N ASP A 332 -26.30 4.64 17.96
CA ASP A 332 -27.10 5.57 18.79
C ASP A 332 -28.53 5.67 18.26
N ARG A 333 -28.68 5.90 16.95
CA ARG A 333 -30.00 6.06 16.32
C ARG A 333 -30.86 4.80 16.42
N LYS A 334 -30.23 3.62 16.40
CA LYS A 334 -30.91 2.32 16.45
C LYS A 334 -30.99 1.75 17.87
N ASN A 335 -30.45 2.46 18.87
CA ASN A 335 -30.34 2.02 20.26
C ASN A 335 -29.67 0.64 20.38
N VAL A 336 -28.57 0.46 19.64
CA VAL A 336 -27.74 -0.74 19.64
C VAL A 336 -26.43 -0.44 20.35
N LYS A 337 -25.98 -1.35 21.22
CA LYS A 337 -24.69 -1.22 21.91
C LYS A 337 -23.55 -1.07 20.90
N HIS A 338 -22.61 -0.19 21.19
CA HIS A 338 -21.44 0.05 20.36
C HIS A 338 -20.58 -1.23 20.24
N PRO A 339 -20.28 -1.73 19.02
CA PRO A 339 -19.34 -2.83 18.84
C PRO A 339 -17.90 -2.42 19.10
N VAL A 340 -17.04 -3.40 19.39
CA VAL A 340 -15.60 -3.23 19.23
C VAL A 340 -15.30 -3.01 17.74
N ILE A 341 -14.55 -1.96 17.43
CA ILE A 341 -14.16 -1.63 16.05
C ILE A 341 -12.82 -2.30 15.79
N CYS A 342 -12.74 -3.10 14.74
CA CYS A 342 -11.51 -3.71 14.25
C CYS A 342 -11.12 -3.10 12.91
N SER A 343 -9.82 -3.01 12.63
CA SER A 343 -9.31 -2.71 11.30
C SER A 343 -8.11 -3.58 10.95
N GLU A 344 -8.01 -3.95 9.67
CA GLU A 344 -6.94 -4.77 9.09
C GLU A 344 -5.94 -3.91 8.31
N SER A 345 -5.44 -2.84 8.94
CA SER A 345 -4.65 -1.77 8.28
C SER A 345 -3.19 -2.17 7.98
N GLY A 346 -2.96 -3.35 7.39
CA GLY A 346 -1.63 -3.94 7.20
C GLY A 346 -0.67 -3.09 6.37
N ARG A 347 -1.11 -2.60 5.19
CA ARG A 347 -0.31 -1.69 4.33
C ARG A 347 0.19 -0.49 5.12
N ALA A 348 -0.70 0.14 5.87
CA ALA A 348 -0.36 1.32 6.64
C ALA A 348 0.65 1.01 7.74
N ILE A 349 0.57 -0.16 8.38
CA ILE A 349 1.51 -0.54 9.44
C ILE A 349 2.92 -0.78 8.88
N VAL A 350 3.05 -1.45 7.73
CA VAL A 350 4.35 -1.91 7.21
C VAL A 350 4.94 -1.05 6.10
N SER A 351 4.29 0.02 5.64
CA SER A 351 4.78 0.80 4.48
C SER A 351 6.15 1.46 4.72
N HIS A 352 6.32 2.15 5.85
CA HIS A 352 7.50 3.00 6.11
C HIS A 352 8.63 2.28 6.86
N HIS A 353 8.42 1.04 7.29
CA HIS A 353 9.38 0.33 8.15
C HIS A 353 10.60 -0.25 7.40
N SER A 354 10.67 -0.17 6.08
CA SER A 354 11.77 -0.79 5.32
C SER A 354 12.18 0.01 4.09
N VAL A 355 13.47 0.03 3.80
CA VAL A 355 14.05 0.67 2.61
C VAL A 355 14.94 -0.31 1.86
N LEU A 356 14.74 -0.42 0.54
CA LEU A 356 15.62 -1.14 -0.37
C LEU A 356 16.70 -0.19 -0.87
N ILE A 357 17.96 -0.61 -0.76
CA ILE A 357 19.13 0.20 -1.10
C ILE A 357 19.98 -0.58 -2.10
N PHE A 358 20.37 0.05 -3.20
CA PHE A 358 21.22 -0.52 -4.22
C PHE A 358 22.13 0.56 -4.83
N GLU A 359 23.22 0.14 -5.44
CA GLU A 359 24.17 1.05 -6.07
C GLU A 359 23.77 1.32 -7.53
N ALA A 360 23.87 2.59 -7.95
CA ALA A 360 23.79 2.95 -9.35
C ALA A 360 25.12 2.58 -10.04
N VAL A 361 25.16 1.42 -10.71
CA VAL A 361 26.39 0.85 -11.28
C VAL A 361 26.92 1.65 -12.48
N SER A 362 26.02 2.21 -13.28
CA SER A 362 26.41 3.01 -14.45
C SER A 362 25.33 4.02 -14.80
N SER A 363 25.77 5.14 -15.37
CA SER A 363 24.91 6.11 -16.04
C SER A 363 25.30 6.19 -17.51
N THR A 364 24.35 6.03 -18.41
CA THR A 364 24.58 6.28 -19.83
C THR A 364 24.43 7.77 -20.09
N THR A 365 25.55 8.49 -20.17
CA THR A 365 25.54 9.85 -20.69
C THR A 365 25.73 9.79 -22.20
N THR A 366 24.80 10.38 -22.97
CA THR A 366 24.98 10.59 -24.41
C THR A 366 26.17 11.52 -24.62
N ARG A 367 27.36 10.95 -24.85
CA ARG A 367 28.50 11.72 -25.35
C ARG A 367 28.22 12.02 -26.81
N SER A 368 27.84 13.27 -27.09
CA SER A 368 27.83 13.81 -28.45
C SER A 368 29.20 13.56 -29.08
N GLN A 369 29.29 12.68 -30.08
CA GLN A 369 30.50 12.59 -30.89
C GLN A 369 30.66 13.91 -31.65
N GLU A 370 31.80 14.57 -31.48
CA GLU A 370 32.15 15.71 -32.33
C GLU A 370 32.36 15.19 -33.76
N LEU A 371 31.37 15.39 -34.61
CA LEU A 371 31.54 15.19 -36.04
C LEU A 371 32.56 16.20 -36.56
N SER A 372 33.67 15.73 -37.11
CA SER A 372 34.62 16.59 -37.82
C SER A 372 33.93 17.32 -38.99
N SER A 373 34.40 18.52 -39.33
CA SER A 373 33.86 19.29 -40.47
C SER A 373 33.96 18.54 -41.80
N MET A 374 35.01 17.73 -41.98
CA MET A 374 35.18 16.88 -43.16
C MET A 374 34.18 15.73 -43.23
N SER A 375 33.85 15.10 -42.09
CA SER A 375 32.83 14.04 -42.04
C SER A 375 31.42 14.57 -42.31
N LEU A 376 31.07 15.76 -41.83
CA LEU A 376 29.78 16.41 -42.09
C LEU A 376 29.56 16.68 -43.59
N HIS A 377 30.56 17.22 -44.28
CA HIS A 377 30.45 17.51 -45.71
C HIS A 377 30.21 16.24 -46.53
N SER A 378 30.98 15.18 -46.26
CA SER A 378 30.82 13.88 -46.92
C SER A 378 29.48 13.19 -46.63
N PHE A 379 28.91 13.45 -45.45
CA PHE A 379 27.60 12.92 -45.05
C PHE A 379 26.46 13.63 -45.80
N VAL A 380 26.48 14.97 -45.86
CA VAL A 380 25.45 15.79 -46.52
C VAL A 380 25.38 15.51 -48.03
N GLU A 381 26.50 15.16 -48.66
CA GLU A 381 26.53 14.77 -50.08
C GLU A 381 25.78 13.46 -50.33
N LYS A 382 25.83 12.51 -49.40
CA LYS A 382 25.20 11.19 -49.52
C LYS A 382 23.72 11.16 -49.13
N LEU A 383 23.19 12.21 -48.50
CA LEU A 383 21.76 12.36 -48.26
C LEU A 383 20.99 12.49 -49.57
N ASN A 384 19.75 12.01 -49.61
CA ASN A 384 18.89 12.30 -50.76
C ASN A 384 18.47 13.78 -50.80
N ASP A 385 17.86 14.21 -51.90
CA ASP A 385 17.55 15.63 -52.12
C ASP A 385 16.65 16.23 -51.04
N ASP A 386 15.67 15.46 -50.57
CA ASP A 386 14.75 15.87 -49.52
C ASP A 386 15.45 16.02 -48.15
N ALA A 387 16.25 15.03 -47.72
CA ALA A 387 16.99 15.14 -46.45
C ALA A 387 18.08 16.24 -46.52
N ARG A 388 18.68 16.45 -47.69
CA ARG A 388 19.62 17.55 -47.92
C ARG A 388 18.93 18.92 -47.83
N ALA A 389 17.68 19.02 -48.28
CA ALA A 389 16.89 20.24 -48.11
C ALA A 389 16.60 20.54 -46.64
N ASP A 390 16.23 19.53 -45.84
CA ASP A 390 16.02 19.70 -44.40
C ASP A 390 17.29 20.12 -43.67
N TYR A 391 18.44 19.52 -44.00
CA TYR A 391 19.73 19.93 -43.45
C TYR A 391 20.11 21.38 -43.80
N ARG A 392 19.79 21.83 -45.03
CA ARG A 392 20.00 23.25 -45.42
C ARG A 392 19.08 24.19 -44.65
N ASN A 393 17.82 23.81 -44.45
CA ASN A 393 16.87 24.59 -43.65
C ASN A 393 17.35 24.71 -42.20
N LEU A 394 17.80 23.60 -41.61
CA LEU A 394 18.42 23.55 -40.28
C LEU A 394 19.64 24.47 -40.20
N SER A 395 20.56 24.37 -41.15
CA SER A 395 21.79 25.18 -41.20
C SER A 395 21.48 26.67 -41.35
N ALA A 396 20.48 27.03 -42.17
CA ALA A 396 20.05 28.40 -42.37
C ALA A 396 19.39 28.97 -41.10
N ALA A 397 18.55 28.19 -40.41
CA ALA A 397 17.97 28.58 -39.12
C ALA A 397 19.06 28.77 -38.06
N ALA A 398 20.07 27.90 -38.04
CA ALA A 398 21.20 28.00 -37.11
C ALA A 398 22.02 29.27 -37.33
N ILE A 399 22.29 29.64 -38.59
CA ILE A 399 22.98 30.90 -38.94
C ILE A 399 22.15 32.12 -38.51
N ARG A 400 20.82 32.05 -38.59
CA ARG A 400 19.91 33.12 -38.16
C ARG A 400 19.68 33.18 -36.65
N GLY A 401 20.15 32.19 -35.88
CA GLY A 401 19.93 32.10 -34.44
C GLY A 401 18.48 31.73 -34.06
N GLU A 402 17.74 31.08 -34.94
CA GLU A 402 16.33 30.70 -34.74
C GLU A 402 16.22 29.34 -34.03
N TYR A 403 16.48 29.30 -32.72
CA TYR A 403 16.62 28.05 -31.97
C TYR A 403 15.40 27.11 -32.02
N ASP A 404 14.16 27.61 -31.83
CA ASP A 404 12.95 26.78 -31.93
C ASP A 404 12.77 26.18 -33.33
N THR A 405 13.20 26.92 -34.35
CA THR A 405 13.13 26.50 -35.75
C THR A 405 14.24 25.48 -36.07
N CYS A 406 15.40 25.58 -35.42
CA CYS A 406 16.43 24.55 -35.49
C CYS A 406 15.95 23.21 -34.92
N MET A 407 15.25 23.20 -33.77
CA MET A 407 14.66 21.96 -33.24
C MET A 407 13.68 21.32 -34.21
N LEU A 408 12.76 22.13 -34.76
CA LEU A 408 11.78 21.65 -35.73
C LEU A 408 12.44 21.02 -36.97
N TYR A 409 13.46 21.67 -37.54
CA TYR A 409 14.16 21.13 -38.71
C TYR A 409 15.07 19.94 -38.38
N ALA A 410 15.64 19.87 -37.18
CA ALA A 410 16.38 18.70 -36.72
C ALA A 410 15.45 17.48 -36.57
N ASP A 411 14.26 17.65 -36.00
CA ASP A 411 13.26 16.58 -35.88
C ASP A 411 12.76 16.11 -37.26
N GLN A 412 12.52 17.05 -38.19
CA GLN A 412 12.12 16.72 -39.57
C GLN A 412 13.22 15.93 -40.30
N LEU A 413 14.47 16.38 -40.19
CA LEU A 413 15.63 15.68 -40.75
C LEU A 413 15.75 14.27 -40.16
N LYS A 414 15.65 14.14 -38.83
CA LYS A 414 15.72 12.85 -38.12
C LYS A 414 14.64 11.90 -38.59
N GLN A 415 13.38 12.35 -38.59
CA GLN A 415 12.24 11.53 -38.99
C GLN A 415 12.41 11.03 -40.43
N ARG A 416 12.78 11.93 -41.35
CA ARG A 416 12.97 11.59 -42.76
C ARG A 416 14.10 10.60 -42.98
N CYS A 417 15.24 10.78 -42.31
CA CYS A 417 16.36 9.85 -42.40
C CYS A 417 16.07 8.49 -41.76
N VAL A 418 15.29 8.46 -40.66
CA VAL A 418 14.80 7.21 -40.05
C VAL A 418 13.89 6.44 -41.01
N ASP A 419 12.99 7.13 -41.72
CA ASP A 419 12.10 6.48 -42.68
C ASP A 419 12.88 5.95 -43.90
N GLN A 420 13.87 6.70 -44.40
CA GLN A 420 14.78 6.21 -45.44
C GLN A 420 15.63 5.02 -45.00
N PHE A 421 16.06 4.96 -43.74
CA PHE A 421 16.77 3.81 -43.18
C PHE A 421 15.88 2.57 -43.15
N LYS A 422 14.60 2.71 -42.73
CA LYS A 422 13.62 1.61 -42.75
C LYS A 422 13.37 1.08 -44.17
N ASP A 423 13.39 1.96 -45.16
CA ASP A 423 13.23 1.62 -46.58
C ASP A 423 14.52 1.07 -47.23
N GLY A 424 15.64 1.01 -46.49
CA GLY A 424 16.92 0.51 -46.97
C GLY A 424 17.70 1.49 -47.86
N ASN A 425 17.28 2.76 -47.91
CA ASN A 425 17.90 3.81 -48.72
C ASN A 425 19.02 4.58 -48.00
N LEU A 426 19.23 4.29 -46.71
CA LEU A 426 20.19 4.96 -45.83
C LEU A 426 20.92 3.90 -44.99
N ASP A 427 22.24 4.02 -44.86
CA ASP A 427 23.08 3.08 -44.09
C ASP A 427 23.21 3.49 -42.60
N MET A 428 23.81 2.61 -41.78
CA MET A 428 23.92 2.87 -40.34
C MET A 428 24.85 4.05 -40.04
N GLU A 429 25.90 4.25 -40.84
CA GLU A 429 26.83 5.36 -40.71
C GLU A 429 26.16 6.72 -40.97
N GLN A 430 25.28 6.79 -41.97
CA GLN A 430 24.45 7.95 -42.26
C GLN A 430 23.45 8.21 -41.14
N LEU A 431 22.80 7.18 -40.60
CA LEU A 431 21.82 7.36 -39.53
C LEU A 431 22.50 7.88 -38.25
N ALA A 432 23.67 7.32 -37.91
CA ALA A 432 24.47 7.78 -36.79
C ALA A 432 24.92 9.25 -36.95
N ALA A 433 25.24 9.68 -38.17
CA ALA A 433 25.59 11.07 -38.45
C ALA A 433 24.39 12.02 -38.28
N VAL A 434 23.18 11.60 -38.65
CA VAL A 434 21.94 12.36 -38.39
C VAL A 434 21.70 12.52 -36.89
N ASP A 435 21.81 11.42 -36.13
CA ASP A 435 21.64 11.45 -34.69
C ASP A 435 22.66 12.39 -34.01
N ALA A 436 23.93 12.34 -34.41
CA ALA A 436 24.95 13.23 -33.88
C ALA A 436 24.69 14.72 -34.22
N VAL A 437 24.11 15.03 -35.40
CA VAL A 437 23.67 16.40 -35.74
C VAL A 437 22.51 16.84 -34.86
N CYS A 438 21.51 15.97 -34.63
CA CYS A 438 20.35 16.30 -33.80
C CYS A 438 20.72 16.47 -32.32
N ASP A 439 21.61 15.63 -31.81
CA ASP A 439 22.16 15.73 -30.46
C ASP A 439 22.94 17.04 -30.27
N PHE A 440 23.73 17.44 -31.27
CA PHE A 440 24.45 18.71 -31.26
C PHE A 440 23.49 19.91 -31.20
N VAL A 441 22.42 19.90 -32.01
CA VAL A 441 21.40 20.95 -32.01
C VAL A 441 20.70 21.03 -30.64
N SER A 442 20.30 19.88 -30.09
CA SER A 442 19.61 19.79 -28.79
C SER A 442 20.47 20.34 -27.64
N LYS A 443 21.77 20.02 -27.66
CA LYS A 443 22.75 20.52 -26.70
C LYS A 443 23.02 22.02 -26.84
N ALA A 444 23.13 22.53 -28.08
CA ALA A 444 23.37 23.94 -28.34
C ALA A 444 22.20 24.84 -27.89
N ILE A 445 20.99 24.29 -27.84
CA ILE A 445 19.75 24.99 -27.44
C ILE A 445 19.48 24.85 -25.93
N GLY A 446 20.24 24.03 -25.21
CA GLY A 446 20.06 23.81 -23.77
C GLY A 446 18.85 22.94 -23.43
N ALA A 447 18.39 22.11 -24.38
CA ALA A 447 17.28 21.18 -24.20
C ALA A 447 17.69 19.82 -23.56
N SER A 448 18.93 19.70 -23.07
CA SER A 448 19.47 18.48 -22.44
C SER A 448 19.53 18.56 -20.93
#